data_AF-A0A423H4H7-F1
#
_entry.id   AF-A0A423H4H7-F1
#
_cell.length_a   1.000
_cell.length_b   1.000
_cell.length_c   1.000
_cell.angle_alpha   90.00
_cell.angle_beta   90.00
_cell.angle_gamma   90.00
#
_symmetry.space_group_name_H-M   'P 1'
#
loop_
_entity.id
_entity.type
_entity.pdbx_description
1 polymer ?
#
loop_
_entity_poly.entity_id
_entity_poly.type
_entity_poly.pdbx_seq_one_letter_code
_entity_poly.pdbx_strand_id
1 'polypeptide(L)'
;MKVVTNFLVLAFALLFASFSMAQNNLSLYISSLGSAAITQTDGKISLLVLAGGNDQGEATAGSCVIGANLTKTEGGFSGALSPISTGINSYNDEQAQGKKVSIEQRIGSIVISDVDYIGICSLDTGLINIYKEVHRDDEGYKSLYAEMINLAHEDSLFLYKKGMKSEAVAELAPYAGYYQSNWLADKNLAGVVIPALNDYAYFLQENNQAADSIPILNDIVGAAPKRAVAWLNLADSNWAVGKQEEAKAQYKVYGDLMAKSNQKSKVPKRAIERIN
;
A
#
# COMPACT_ATOMS: atom_id res chain seq x y z
N MET A 1 -10.15 -69.50 20.87
CA MET A 1 -11.19 -68.45 20.91
C MET A 1 -10.59 -67.15 21.43
N LYS A 2 -10.62 -66.09 20.60
CA LYS A 2 -10.46 -64.64 20.91
C LYS A 2 -9.11 -64.22 21.54
N VAL A 3 -8.10 -63.82 20.77
CA VAL A 3 -7.88 -62.50 20.12
C VAL A 3 -8.13 -61.32 21.06
N VAL A 4 -7.05 -60.69 21.53
CA VAL A 4 -7.05 -59.26 21.90
C VAL A 4 -5.82 -58.63 21.27
N THR A 5 -6.07 -57.84 20.23
CA THR A 5 -5.10 -57.17 19.38
C THR A 5 -4.76 -55.82 19.99
N ASN A 6 -3.48 -55.50 20.13
CA ASN A 6 -2.98 -54.16 20.41
C ASN A 6 -3.41 -53.21 19.29
N PHE A 7 -4.17 -52.16 19.61
CA PHE A 7 -4.38 -51.02 18.73
C PHE A 7 -3.74 -49.78 19.35
N LEU A 8 -2.55 -49.46 18.86
CA LEU A 8 -1.91 -48.17 19.06
C LEU A 8 -2.59 -47.19 18.09
N VAL A 9 -3.55 -46.41 18.57
CA VAL A 9 -4.15 -45.33 17.78
C VAL A 9 -3.20 -44.14 17.82
N LEU A 10 -2.37 -44.02 16.79
CA LEU A 10 -1.58 -42.83 16.53
C LEU A 10 -2.54 -41.76 15.99
N ALA A 11 -2.98 -40.85 16.88
CA ALA A 11 -3.76 -39.69 16.48
C ALA A 11 -2.85 -38.72 15.70
N PHE A 12 -2.90 -38.80 14.36
CA PHE A 12 -2.30 -37.81 13.47
C PHE A 12 -3.17 -36.56 13.52
N ALA A 13 -2.88 -35.66 14.46
CA ALA A 13 -3.44 -34.32 14.46
C ALA A 13 -2.86 -33.56 13.26
N LEU A 14 -3.58 -33.60 12.13
CA LEU A 14 -3.37 -32.67 11.02
C LEU A 14 -3.71 -31.27 11.54
N LEU A 15 -2.67 -30.56 11.99
CA LEU A 15 -2.69 -29.11 12.15
C LEU A 15 -2.88 -28.49 10.76
N PHE A 16 -4.14 -28.40 10.31
CA PHE A 16 -4.49 -27.38 9.35
C PHE A 16 -4.35 -26.05 10.08
N ALA A 17 -3.15 -25.47 10.03
CA ALA A 17 -3.02 -24.04 10.19
C ALA A 17 -3.83 -23.42 9.06
N SER A 18 -5.10 -23.12 9.33
CA SER A 18 -5.86 -22.18 8.55
C SER A 18 -5.11 -20.87 8.66
N PHE A 19 -4.22 -20.62 7.70
CA PHE A 19 -3.78 -19.28 7.38
C PHE A 19 -5.06 -18.53 7.03
N SER A 20 -5.65 -17.87 8.03
CA SER A 20 -6.58 -16.78 7.81
C SER A 20 -5.75 -15.73 7.09
N MET A 21 -5.67 -15.82 5.76
CA MET A 21 -5.14 -14.74 4.96
C MET A 21 -6.02 -13.54 5.30
N ALA A 22 -5.48 -12.62 6.08
CA ALA A 22 -6.16 -11.36 6.34
C ALA A 22 -6.48 -10.76 4.97
N GLN A 23 -7.77 -10.62 4.69
CA GLN A 23 -8.21 -10.17 3.38
C GLN A 23 -8.03 -8.66 3.34
N ASN A 24 -7.08 -8.20 2.52
CA ASN A 24 -6.93 -6.78 2.27
C ASN A 24 -8.16 -6.26 1.52
N ASN A 25 -8.65 -5.09 1.90
CA ASN A 25 -9.76 -4.43 1.22
C ASN A 25 -9.38 -2.99 0.87
N LEU A 26 -9.83 -2.52 -0.29
CA LEU A 26 -9.71 -1.16 -0.77
C LEU A 26 -11.04 -0.73 -1.38
N SER A 27 -11.72 0.20 -0.72
CA SER A 27 -12.86 0.92 -1.26
C SER A 27 -12.46 2.36 -1.56
N LEU A 28 -12.74 2.82 -2.78
CA LEU A 28 -12.43 4.16 -3.24
C LEU A 28 -13.70 4.99 -3.36
N TYR A 29 -13.62 6.25 -2.98
CA TYR A 29 -14.74 7.16 -3.00
C TYR A 29 -14.35 8.53 -3.55
N ILE A 30 -15.30 9.20 -4.20
CA ILE A 30 -15.12 10.54 -4.75
C ILE A 30 -16.30 11.45 -4.40
N SER A 31 -16.01 12.72 -4.18
CA SER A 31 -16.99 13.79 -4.00
C SER A 31 -16.62 14.97 -4.90
N SER A 32 -17.46 16.00 -4.94
CA SER A 32 -17.14 17.24 -5.64
C SER A 32 -16.02 18.05 -4.99
N LEU A 33 -15.60 17.70 -3.76
CA LEU A 33 -14.62 18.46 -2.97
C LEU A 33 -13.36 17.65 -2.63
N GLY A 34 -13.23 16.44 -3.19
CA GLY A 34 -12.10 15.57 -2.93
C GLY A 34 -12.42 14.08 -3.02
N SER A 35 -11.50 13.27 -2.52
CA SER A 35 -11.44 11.83 -2.66
C SER A 35 -11.13 11.16 -1.33
N ALA A 36 -11.53 9.89 -1.20
CA ALA A 36 -11.26 9.10 -0.02
C ALA A 36 -10.99 7.64 -0.36
N ALA A 37 -10.19 6.99 0.48
CA ALA A 37 -10.00 5.55 0.50
C ALA A 37 -10.31 5.02 1.90
N ILE A 38 -11.10 3.95 1.97
CA ILE A 38 -11.19 3.12 3.16
C ILE A 38 -10.43 1.83 2.85
N THR A 39 -9.43 1.54 3.68
CA THR A 39 -8.62 0.35 3.55
C THR A 39 -8.78 -0.58 4.74
N GLN A 40 -8.55 -1.87 4.51
CA GLN A 40 -8.48 -2.85 5.59
C GLN A 40 -7.26 -3.73 5.41
N THR A 41 -6.44 -3.86 6.46
CA THR A 41 -5.26 -4.73 6.53
C THR A 41 -5.22 -5.37 7.91
N ASP A 42 -5.11 -6.70 8.00
CA ASP A 42 -5.03 -7.43 9.29
C ASP A 42 -6.16 -7.07 10.28
N GLY A 43 -7.37 -6.83 9.77
CA GLY A 43 -8.53 -6.44 10.58
C GLY A 43 -8.53 -4.97 11.05
N LYS A 44 -7.45 -4.22 10.82
CA LYS A 44 -7.42 -2.76 11.03
C LYS A 44 -8.05 -2.07 9.84
N ILE A 45 -8.89 -1.08 10.11
CA ILE A 45 -9.58 -0.29 9.08
C ILE A 45 -9.01 1.12 9.15
N SER A 46 -8.55 1.64 8.03
CA SER A 46 -8.03 3.00 7.93
C SER A 46 -8.84 3.83 6.94
N LEU A 47 -8.84 5.13 7.17
CA LEU A 47 -9.37 6.15 6.28
C LEU A 47 -8.21 7.02 5.81
N LEU A 48 -8.19 7.31 4.52
CA LEU A 48 -7.38 8.37 3.92
C LEU A 48 -8.32 9.29 3.14
N VAL A 49 -8.24 10.59 3.36
CA VAL A 49 -9.07 11.58 2.65
C VAL A 49 -8.17 12.68 2.14
N LEU A 50 -8.32 13.01 0.86
CA LEU A 50 -7.86 14.26 0.29
C LEU A 50 -9.10 15.14 0.07
N ALA A 51 -9.13 16.30 0.71
CA ALA A 51 -10.18 17.28 0.50
C ALA A 51 -9.58 18.65 0.17
N GLY A 52 -10.39 19.49 -0.45
CA GLY A 52 -9.96 20.76 -1.01
C GLY A 52 -9.45 20.54 -2.43
N GLY A 53 -10.17 21.12 -3.38
CA GLY A 53 -9.93 20.97 -4.81
C GLY A 53 -10.94 21.77 -5.61
N ASN A 54 -10.75 21.89 -6.93
CA ASN A 54 -11.77 22.45 -7.82
C ASN A 54 -12.87 21.40 -8.09
N ASP A 55 -13.93 21.76 -8.84
CA ASP A 55 -15.05 20.86 -9.17
C ASP A 55 -14.65 19.55 -9.88
N GLN A 56 -13.38 19.43 -10.31
CA GLN A 56 -12.81 18.24 -10.96
C GLN A 56 -12.00 17.36 -9.99
N GLY A 57 -11.91 17.73 -8.71
CA GLY A 57 -11.19 16.99 -7.68
C GLY A 57 -9.68 17.23 -7.66
N GLU A 58 -9.16 18.18 -8.45
CA GLU A 58 -7.72 18.46 -8.49
C GLU A 58 -7.26 19.22 -7.23
N ALA A 59 -6.10 18.85 -6.68
CA ALA A 59 -5.52 19.52 -5.52
C ALA A 59 -5.21 21.01 -5.79
N THR A 60 -5.47 21.86 -4.79
CA THR A 60 -5.28 23.31 -4.81
C THR A 60 -4.45 23.76 -3.59
N ALA A 61 -4.15 25.06 -3.48
CA ALA A 61 -3.50 25.63 -2.30
C ALA A 61 -4.31 25.46 -0.99
N GLY A 62 -5.60 25.11 -1.07
CA GLY A 62 -6.47 24.80 0.07
C GLY A 62 -6.64 23.29 0.34
N SER A 63 -5.93 22.43 -0.39
CA SER A 63 -6.00 20.98 -0.19
C SER A 63 -5.44 20.57 1.17
N CYS A 64 -6.04 19.54 1.74
CA CYS A 64 -5.58 18.89 2.96
C CYS A 64 -5.84 17.40 2.89
N VAL A 65 -4.90 16.65 3.43
CA VAL A 65 -5.00 15.21 3.63
C VAL A 65 -5.17 14.91 5.11
N ILE A 66 -6.12 14.02 5.43
CA ILE A 66 -6.23 13.42 6.76
C ILE A 66 -6.18 11.90 6.67
N GLY A 67 -5.54 11.30 7.65
CA GLY A 67 -5.57 9.86 7.92
C GLY A 67 -6.31 9.58 9.23
N ALA A 68 -7.01 8.47 9.32
CA ALA A 68 -7.63 8.03 10.57
C ALA A 68 -7.68 6.50 10.71
N ASN A 69 -7.55 6.02 11.94
CA ASN A 69 -7.86 4.63 12.29
C ASN A 69 -9.35 4.53 12.64
N LEU A 70 -10.05 3.60 12.00
CA LEU A 70 -11.49 3.42 12.13
C LEU A 70 -11.86 2.21 12.99
N THR A 71 -12.96 2.36 13.73
CA THR A 71 -13.67 1.28 14.41
C THR A 71 -15.10 1.23 13.88
N LYS A 72 -15.60 0.04 13.58
CA LYS A 72 -16.98 -0.15 13.09
C LYS A 72 -17.99 0.18 14.19
N THR A 73 -19.01 0.94 13.84
CA THR A 73 -20.13 1.31 14.72
C THR A 73 -21.45 0.98 14.04
N GLU A 74 -22.57 1.14 14.75
CA GLU A 74 -23.89 1.06 14.12
C GLU A 74 -24.00 2.12 13.02
N GLY A 75 -24.33 1.70 11.80
CA GLY A 75 -24.51 2.59 10.66
C GLY A 75 -23.22 3.13 10.01
N GLY A 76 -22.03 2.73 10.45
CA GLY A 76 -20.78 3.18 9.79
C GLY A 76 -19.53 2.99 10.64
N PHE A 77 -18.75 4.06 10.81
CA PHE A 77 -17.47 4.06 11.52
C PHE A 77 -17.30 5.30 12.41
N SER A 78 -16.57 5.11 13.50
CA SER A 78 -15.95 6.19 14.26
C SER A 78 -14.45 6.00 14.26
N GLY A 79 -13.67 7.07 14.12
CA GLY A 79 -12.22 6.98 14.07
C GLY A 79 -11.50 8.06 14.86
N ALA A 80 -10.23 7.79 15.14
CA ALA A 80 -9.27 8.76 15.65
C ALA A 80 -8.30 9.11 14.52
N LEU A 81 -8.00 10.40 14.36
CA LEU A 81 -7.01 10.83 13.37
C LEU A 81 -5.67 10.20 13.72
N SER A 82 -4.94 9.78 12.68
CA SER A 82 -3.58 9.25 12.75
C SER A 82 -2.63 10.26 12.13
N PRO A 83 -1.37 10.36 12.62
CA PRO A 83 -0.38 11.20 11.96
C PRO A 83 -0.25 10.82 10.49
N ILE A 84 0.03 11.81 9.65
CA ILE A 84 0.30 11.58 8.22
C ILE A 84 1.40 12.51 7.75
N SER A 85 2.14 12.09 6.73
CA SER A 85 3.08 12.94 6.02
C SER A 85 2.96 12.77 4.51
N THR A 86 2.42 13.79 3.86
CA THR A 86 2.30 13.85 2.39
C THR A 86 2.99 15.11 1.85
N GLY A 87 3.07 15.23 0.53
CA GLY A 87 3.49 16.46 -0.14
C GLY A 87 2.50 17.62 0.00
N ILE A 88 1.27 17.36 0.43
CA ILE A 88 0.21 18.38 0.62
C ILE A 88 0.30 18.96 2.04
N ASN A 89 0.28 18.09 3.04
CA ASN A 89 0.44 18.46 4.45
C ASN A 89 1.00 17.29 5.25
N SER A 90 1.55 17.62 6.42
CA SER A 90 2.00 16.65 7.42
C SER A 90 1.57 17.10 8.81
N TYR A 91 1.19 16.16 9.66
CA TYR A 91 0.93 16.41 11.08
C TYR A 91 1.33 15.20 11.92
N ASN A 92 1.75 15.45 13.15
CA ASN A 92 2.33 14.45 14.04
C ASN A 92 1.29 13.88 15.04
N ASP A 93 1.75 12.97 15.91
CA ASP A 93 0.91 12.33 16.92
C ASP A 93 0.28 13.34 17.90
N GLU A 94 1.02 14.39 18.29
CA GLU A 94 0.53 15.44 19.19
C GLU A 94 -0.62 16.22 18.55
N GLN A 95 -0.48 16.59 17.28
CA GLN A 95 -1.53 17.27 16.53
C GLN A 95 -2.75 16.37 16.31
N ALA A 96 -2.56 15.07 16.08
CA ALA A 96 -3.63 14.10 15.89
C ALA A 96 -4.36 13.72 17.19
N GLN A 97 -3.70 13.88 18.33
CA GLN A 97 -4.17 13.35 19.61
C GLN A 97 -5.56 13.91 19.99
N GLY A 98 -6.50 12.98 20.25
CA GLY A 98 -7.85 13.33 20.68
C GLY A 98 -8.79 13.77 19.55
N LYS A 99 -8.27 13.99 18.34
CA LYS A 99 -9.06 14.35 17.17
C LYS A 99 -9.79 13.15 16.58
N LYS A 100 -11.02 13.36 16.17
CA LYS A 100 -11.93 12.29 15.74
C LYS A 100 -12.54 12.54 14.38
N VAL A 101 -13.00 11.47 13.77
CA VAL A 101 -13.83 11.46 12.57
C VAL A 101 -15.03 10.54 12.75
N SER A 102 -16.18 10.92 12.22
CA SER A 102 -17.38 10.08 12.13
C SER A 102 -17.78 9.89 10.69
N ILE A 103 -18.08 8.63 10.32
CA ILE A 103 -18.46 8.22 8.97
C ILE A 103 -19.76 7.45 9.03
N GLU A 104 -20.78 7.91 8.34
CA GLU A 104 -22.00 7.15 8.09
C GLU A 104 -21.83 6.35 6.79
N GLN A 105 -22.09 5.04 6.84
CA GLN A 105 -22.07 4.19 5.67
C GLN A 105 -23.48 4.10 5.07
N ARG A 106 -23.59 4.39 3.77
CA ARG A 106 -24.81 4.28 2.99
C ARG A 106 -24.59 3.32 1.83
N ILE A 107 -25.68 2.91 1.18
CA ILE A 107 -25.57 2.08 -0.04
C ILE A 107 -24.85 2.90 -1.12
N GLY A 108 -23.69 2.42 -1.57
CA GLY A 108 -22.88 3.04 -2.63
C GLY A 108 -22.22 4.39 -2.27
N SER A 109 -22.17 4.76 -0.99
CA SER A 109 -21.54 6.00 -0.54
C SER A 109 -21.17 5.99 0.94
N ILE A 110 -20.29 6.90 1.34
CA ILE A 110 -20.06 7.25 2.73
C ILE A 110 -20.34 8.74 2.94
N VAL A 111 -20.73 9.11 4.16
CA VAL A 111 -20.83 10.50 4.59
C VAL A 111 -19.83 10.72 5.69
N ILE A 112 -18.82 11.55 5.43
CA ILE A 112 -17.95 12.07 6.49
C ILE A 112 -18.73 13.21 7.13
N SER A 113 -19.24 13.00 8.35
CA SER A 113 -20.22 13.88 8.97
C SER A 113 -19.62 14.82 10.03
N ASP A 114 -18.49 14.43 10.61
CA ASP A 114 -17.80 15.19 11.65
C ASP A 114 -16.31 14.87 11.60
N VAL A 115 -15.47 15.90 11.67
CA VAL A 115 -14.01 15.80 11.68
C VAL A 115 -13.44 16.93 12.52
N ASP A 116 -12.69 16.59 13.57
CA ASP A 116 -11.87 17.56 14.29
C ASP A 116 -10.54 17.73 13.57
N TYR A 117 -10.47 18.68 12.62
CA TYR A 117 -9.25 18.98 11.87
C TYR A 117 -8.64 20.34 12.24
N ILE A 118 -9.10 20.98 13.32
CA ILE A 118 -8.60 22.30 13.75
C ILE A 118 -7.11 22.20 14.07
N GLY A 119 -6.29 23.04 13.42
CA GLY A 119 -4.83 22.99 13.55
C GLY A 119 -4.13 21.95 12.68
N ILE A 120 -4.89 21.25 11.82
CA ILE A 120 -4.39 20.35 10.78
C ILE A 120 -4.74 20.91 9.39
N CYS A 121 -6.02 21.18 9.14
CA CYS A 121 -6.52 21.70 7.86
C CYS A 121 -7.12 23.09 8.03
N SER A 122 -7.30 23.79 6.91
CA SER A 122 -8.08 25.03 6.86
C SER A 122 -9.57 24.74 7.06
N LEU A 123 -10.32 25.72 7.59
CA LEU A 123 -11.76 25.59 7.88
C LEU A 123 -12.65 25.47 6.62
N ASP A 124 -12.10 25.77 5.45
CA ASP A 124 -12.78 25.73 4.15
C ASP A 124 -12.44 24.49 3.30
N THR A 125 -11.65 23.55 3.83
CA THR A 125 -11.18 22.36 3.10
C THR A 125 -12.30 21.40 2.64
N GLY A 126 -13.53 21.49 3.19
CA GLY A 126 -14.67 20.74 2.65
C GLY A 126 -14.66 19.23 2.94
N LEU A 127 -13.97 18.80 4.01
CA LEU A 127 -13.87 17.39 4.43
C LEU A 127 -15.22 16.71 4.68
N ILE A 128 -16.17 17.46 5.24
CA ILE A 128 -17.53 16.99 5.55
C ILE A 128 -18.34 16.99 4.25
N ASN A 129 -18.54 15.81 3.67
CA ASN A 129 -19.24 15.64 2.40
C ASN A 129 -19.78 14.21 2.23
N ILE A 130 -20.56 14.01 1.16
CA ILE A 130 -20.97 12.70 0.67
C ILE A 130 -19.95 12.26 -0.39
N TYR A 131 -19.31 11.13 -0.16
CA TYR A 131 -18.37 10.52 -1.10
C TYR A 131 -19.03 9.28 -1.70
N LYS A 132 -19.20 9.26 -3.02
CA LYS A 132 -19.77 8.15 -3.76
C LYS A 132 -18.70 7.10 -4.01
N GLU A 133 -19.06 5.84 -3.82
CA GLU A 133 -18.16 4.72 -4.11
C GLU A 133 -17.89 4.62 -5.61
N VAL A 134 -16.62 4.43 -5.97
CA VAL A 134 -16.17 4.22 -7.35
C VAL A 134 -15.71 2.79 -7.49
N HIS A 135 -16.34 2.07 -8.41
CA HIS A 135 -16.04 0.67 -8.69
C HIS A 135 -14.96 0.56 -9.76
N ARG A 136 -14.31 -0.62 -9.81
CA ARG A 136 -13.17 -0.86 -10.70
C ARG A 136 -13.46 -0.62 -12.18
N ASP A 137 -14.69 -0.88 -12.60
CA ASP A 137 -15.12 -0.73 -14.00
C ASP A 137 -15.60 0.68 -14.34
N ASP A 138 -15.70 1.58 -13.33
CA ASP A 138 -16.14 2.96 -13.53
C ASP A 138 -15.05 3.80 -14.21
N GLU A 139 -15.48 4.74 -15.05
CA GLU A 139 -14.60 5.76 -15.60
C GLU A 139 -14.00 6.59 -14.45
N GLY A 140 -12.67 6.76 -14.46
CA GLY A 140 -11.95 7.50 -13.42
C GLY A 140 -11.42 6.65 -12.25
N TYR A 141 -11.80 5.37 -12.12
CA TYR A 141 -11.28 4.51 -11.04
C TYR A 141 -9.76 4.48 -11.00
N LYS A 142 -9.11 4.33 -12.16
CA LYS A 142 -7.64 4.26 -12.24
C LYS A 142 -6.97 5.55 -11.79
N SER A 143 -7.54 6.69 -12.15
CA SER A 143 -7.03 8.01 -11.75
C SER A 143 -7.17 8.19 -10.24
N LEU A 144 -8.35 7.86 -9.69
CA LEU A 144 -8.60 7.89 -8.25
C LEU A 144 -7.70 6.92 -7.48
N TYR A 145 -7.50 5.71 -8.00
CA TYR A 145 -6.57 4.74 -7.44
C TYR A 145 -5.13 5.30 -7.42
N ALA A 146 -4.67 5.91 -8.52
CA ALA A 146 -3.34 6.50 -8.60
C ALA A 146 -3.16 7.68 -7.64
N GLU A 147 -4.19 8.50 -7.45
CA GLU A 147 -4.17 9.58 -6.46
C GLU A 147 -4.05 9.02 -5.03
N MET A 148 -4.88 8.05 -4.67
CA MET A 148 -4.90 7.49 -3.32
C MET A 148 -3.64 6.69 -2.99
N ILE A 149 -3.12 5.89 -3.93
CA ILE A 149 -1.85 5.19 -3.72
C ILE A 149 -0.66 6.16 -3.64
N ASN A 150 -0.70 7.31 -4.33
CA ASN A 150 0.38 8.29 -4.22
C ASN A 150 0.47 8.86 -2.80
N LEU A 151 -0.67 9.25 -2.23
CA LEU A 151 -0.73 9.77 -0.85
C LEU A 151 -0.29 8.70 0.17
N ALA A 152 -0.78 7.47 0.02
CA ALA A 152 -0.36 6.34 0.85
C ALA A 152 1.14 6.02 0.68
N HIS A 153 1.68 6.16 -0.53
CA HIS A 153 3.11 5.94 -0.80
C HIS A 153 3.99 6.97 -0.11
N GLU A 154 3.62 8.26 -0.17
CA GLU A 154 4.34 9.33 0.51
C GLU A 154 4.38 9.12 2.03
N ASP A 155 3.25 8.75 2.63
CA ASP A 155 3.19 8.47 4.06
C ASP A 155 3.95 7.19 4.43
N SER A 156 3.81 6.11 3.65
CA SER A 156 4.55 4.87 3.87
C SER A 156 6.07 5.06 3.81
N LEU A 157 6.57 5.95 2.94
CA LEU A 157 7.98 6.31 2.89
C LEU A 157 8.43 7.03 4.16
N PHE A 158 7.58 7.89 4.73
CA PHE A 158 7.85 8.55 5.99
C PHE A 158 7.87 7.55 7.16
N LEU A 159 6.87 6.66 7.24
CA LEU A 159 6.81 5.56 8.23
C LEU A 159 8.07 4.68 8.14
N TYR A 160 8.43 4.25 6.94
CA TYR A 160 9.63 3.45 6.72
C TYR A 160 10.91 4.15 7.21
N LYS A 161 11.07 5.44 6.91
CA LYS A 161 12.22 6.25 7.36
C LYS A 161 12.29 6.39 8.90
N LYS A 162 11.15 6.31 9.59
CA LYS A 162 11.08 6.24 11.06
C LYS A 162 11.39 4.86 11.63
N GLY A 163 11.63 3.86 10.78
CA GLY A 163 11.85 2.46 11.19
C GLY A 163 10.54 1.67 11.41
N MET A 164 9.39 2.26 11.09
CA MET A 164 8.07 1.63 11.21
C MET A 164 7.77 0.77 9.98
N LYS A 165 8.55 -0.29 9.80
CA LYS A 165 8.54 -1.12 8.59
C LYS A 165 7.20 -1.83 8.38
N SER A 166 6.64 -2.41 9.43
CA SER A 166 5.37 -3.14 9.38
C SER A 166 4.21 -2.21 9.01
N GLU A 167 4.22 -0.98 9.53
CA GLU A 167 3.23 0.05 9.23
C GLU A 167 3.35 0.53 7.79
N ALA A 168 4.58 0.76 7.30
CA ALA A 168 4.81 1.10 5.89
C ALA A 168 4.33 0.01 4.93
N VAL A 169 4.50 -1.28 5.28
CA VAL A 169 3.92 -2.41 4.54
C VAL A 169 2.40 -2.37 4.61
N ALA A 170 1.83 -2.21 5.81
CA ALA A 170 0.39 -2.28 6.02
C ALA A 170 -0.38 -1.18 5.28
N GLU A 171 0.21 0.02 5.16
CA GLU A 171 -0.37 1.17 4.45
C GLU A 171 -0.53 0.92 2.94
N LEU A 172 0.46 0.28 2.31
CA LEU A 172 0.46 0.01 0.87
C LEU A 172 -0.15 -1.35 0.48
N ALA A 173 -0.29 -2.29 1.42
CA ALA A 173 -0.78 -3.65 1.15
C ALA A 173 -2.17 -3.71 0.47
N PRO A 174 -3.17 -2.87 0.84
CA PRO A 174 -4.45 -2.81 0.14
C PRO A 174 -4.31 -2.42 -1.33
N TYR A 175 -3.50 -1.40 -1.62
CA TYR A 175 -3.25 -0.95 -2.99
C TYR A 175 -2.51 -2.02 -3.79
N ALA A 176 -1.48 -2.63 -3.22
CA ALA A 176 -0.74 -3.72 -3.85
C ALA A 176 -1.58 -4.97 -4.11
N GLY A 177 -2.65 -5.20 -3.33
CA GLY A 177 -3.60 -6.28 -3.59
C GLY A 177 -4.63 -5.96 -4.68
N TYR A 178 -4.82 -4.70 -5.03
CA TYR A 178 -5.90 -4.24 -5.92
C TYR A 178 -5.44 -3.73 -7.28
N TYR A 179 -4.14 -3.46 -7.48
CA TYR A 179 -3.64 -3.07 -8.80
C TYR A 179 -3.84 -4.18 -9.83
N GLN A 180 -3.97 -3.82 -11.10
CA GLN A 180 -3.89 -4.76 -12.21
C GLN A 180 -2.56 -4.57 -12.94
N SER A 181 -1.88 -5.67 -13.26
CA SER A 181 -0.56 -5.64 -13.90
C SER A 181 -0.55 -4.90 -15.24
N ASN A 182 -1.65 -4.94 -15.99
CA ASN A 182 -1.80 -4.18 -17.24
C ASN A 182 -1.80 -2.65 -17.02
N TRP A 183 -2.09 -2.13 -15.81
CA TRP A 183 -2.01 -0.70 -15.51
C TRP A 183 -0.56 -0.20 -15.48
N LEU A 184 0.42 -1.09 -15.26
CA LEU A 184 1.83 -0.71 -15.26
C LEU A 184 2.35 -0.32 -16.66
N ALA A 185 1.61 -0.67 -17.72
CA ALA A 185 1.89 -0.22 -19.09
C ALA A 185 1.23 1.12 -19.43
N ASP A 186 0.31 1.62 -18.60
CA ASP A 186 -0.37 2.90 -18.80
C ASP A 186 0.59 4.05 -18.43
N LYS A 187 0.91 4.90 -19.40
CA LYS A 187 1.88 5.99 -19.22
C LYS A 187 1.43 7.04 -18.19
N ASN A 188 0.12 7.20 -17.99
CA ASN A 188 -0.42 8.18 -17.06
C ASN A 188 -0.40 7.67 -15.61
N LEU A 189 -0.37 6.34 -15.42
CA LEU A 189 -0.40 5.72 -14.10
C LEU A 189 0.98 5.19 -13.67
N ALA A 190 1.76 4.68 -14.62
CA ALA A 190 3.03 4.01 -14.38
C ALA A 190 4.02 4.89 -13.59
N GLY A 191 3.99 6.22 -13.81
CA GLY A 191 4.83 7.17 -13.10
C GLY A 191 4.59 7.20 -11.59
N VAL A 192 3.39 6.85 -11.14
CA VAL A 192 2.97 6.86 -9.73
C VAL A 192 2.94 5.44 -9.16
N VAL A 193 2.30 4.51 -9.86
CA VAL A 193 2.06 3.16 -9.35
C VAL A 193 3.34 2.32 -9.28
N ILE A 194 4.23 2.43 -10.28
CA ILE A 194 5.46 1.62 -10.30
C ILE A 194 6.40 1.98 -9.14
N PRO A 195 6.70 3.26 -8.84
CA PRO A 195 7.46 3.62 -7.65
C PRO A 195 6.84 3.09 -6.35
N ALA A 196 5.54 3.30 -6.15
CA ALA A 196 4.84 2.83 -4.95
C ALA A 196 4.96 1.32 -4.76
N LEU A 197 4.69 0.53 -5.81
CA LEU A 197 4.79 -0.93 -5.75
C LEU A 197 6.24 -1.43 -5.61
N ASN A 198 7.21 -0.75 -6.22
CA ASN A 198 8.63 -1.10 -6.07
C ASN A 198 9.12 -0.88 -4.63
N ASP A 199 8.68 0.20 -4.00
CA ASP A 199 9.05 0.52 -2.62
C ASP A 199 8.29 -0.37 -1.64
N TYR A 200 7.00 -0.68 -1.90
CA TYR A 200 6.27 -1.71 -1.17
C TYR A 200 7.00 -3.07 -1.21
N ALA A 201 7.45 -3.50 -2.39
CA ALA A 201 8.21 -4.72 -2.56
C ALA A 201 9.54 -4.71 -1.77
N TYR A 202 10.19 -3.55 -1.69
CA TYR A 202 11.37 -3.37 -0.85
C TYR A 202 11.03 -3.41 0.65
N PHE A 203 9.92 -2.80 1.07
CA PHE A 203 9.46 -2.85 2.47
C PHE A 203 9.13 -4.28 2.90
N LEU A 204 8.51 -5.08 2.02
CA LEU A 204 8.29 -6.50 2.24
C LEU A 204 9.61 -7.25 2.49
N GLN A 205 10.64 -7.03 1.67
CA GLN A 205 11.96 -7.65 1.88
C GLN A 205 12.54 -7.27 3.24
N GLU A 206 12.49 -5.98 3.57
CA GLU A 206 12.99 -5.42 4.82
C GLU A 206 12.18 -5.84 6.06
N ASN A 207 11.00 -6.41 5.84
CA ASN A 207 10.12 -7.00 6.84
C ASN A 207 10.13 -8.55 6.82
N ASN A 208 11.14 -9.18 6.20
CA ASN A 208 11.28 -10.64 6.08
C ASN A 208 10.19 -11.34 5.23
N GLN A 209 9.52 -10.60 4.35
CA GLN A 209 8.47 -11.07 3.45
C GLN A 209 8.93 -11.08 1.99
N ALA A 210 10.19 -11.44 1.74
CA ALA A 210 10.79 -11.39 0.41
C ALA A 210 10.00 -12.21 -0.64
N ALA A 211 9.40 -13.34 -0.25
CA ALA A 211 8.60 -14.17 -1.16
C ALA A 211 7.40 -13.42 -1.75
N ASP A 212 6.71 -12.62 -0.93
CA ASP A 212 5.50 -11.88 -1.31
C ASP A 212 5.82 -10.75 -2.31
N SER A 213 7.06 -10.27 -2.33
CA SER A 213 7.49 -9.19 -3.22
C SER A 213 7.76 -9.66 -4.66
N ILE A 214 8.04 -10.94 -4.88
CA ILE A 214 8.49 -11.48 -6.17
C ILE A 214 7.45 -11.31 -7.29
N PRO A 215 6.15 -11.65 -7.11
CA PRO A 215 5.15 -11.46 -8.15
C PRO A 215 5.04 -10.00 -8.61
N ILE A 216 5.03 -9.06 -7.66
CA ILE A 216 4.95 -7.62 -7.92
C ILE A 216 6.16 -7.13 -8.69
N LEU A 217 7.35 -7.57 -8.29
CA LEU A 217 8.59 -7.19 -8.96
C LEU A 217 8.70 -7.78 -10.36
N ASN A 218 8.17 -8.99 -10.60
CA ASN A 218 8.07 -9.57 -11.94
C ASN A 218 7.17 -8.72 -12.85
N ASP A 219 6.00 -8.30 -12.36
CA ASP A 219 5.09 -7.42 -13.11
C ASP A 219 5.76 -6.07 -13.44
N ILE A 220 6.48 -5.48 -12.46
CA ILE A 220 7.20 -4.22 -12.66
C ILE A 220 8.32 -4.37 -13.70
N VAL A 221 9.17 -5.39 -13.63
CA VAL A 221 10.27 -5.52 -14.59
C VAL A 221 9.77 -5.90 -15.98
N GLY A 222 8.62 -6.55 -16.08
CA GLY A 222 7.92 -6.81 -17.35
C GLY A 222 7.43 -5.51 -18.00
N ALA A 223 6.80 -4.62 -17.22
CA ALA A 223 6.27 -3.35 -17.73
C ALA A 223 7.33 -2.25 -17.89
N ALA A 224 8.32 -2.21 -17.02
CA ALA A 224 9.38 -1.20 -16.98
C ALA A 224 10.79 -1.83 -16.91
N PRO A 225 11.22 -2.55 -17.97
CA PRO A 225 12.48 -3.31 -17.96
C PRO A 225 13.74 -2.44 -17.81
N LYS A 226 13.64 -1.12 -17.99
CA LYS A 226 14.74 -0.16 -17.79
C LYS A 226 14.85 0.32 -16.34
N ARG A 227 13.93 -0.04 -15.44
CA ARG A 227 13.94 0.37 -14.02
C ARG A 227 14.96 -0.49 -13.26
N ALA A 228 16.21 -0.02 -13.22
CA ALA A 228 17.31 -0.75 -12.59
C ALA A 228 17.01 -1.18 -11.14
N VAL A 229 16.44 -0.30 -10.32
CA VAL A 229 16.13 -0.60 -8.91
C VAL A 229 15.15 -1.79 -8.75
N ALA A 230 14.20 -1.98 -9.67
CA ALA A 230 13.27 -3.11 -9.62
C ALA A 230 13.98 -4.44 -9.87
N TRP A 231 14.94 -4.47 -10.80
CA TRP A 231 15.78 -5.64 -11.02
C TRP A 231 16.66 -5.98 -9.81
N LEU A 232 17.21 -4.96 -9.13
CA LEU A 232 17.95 -5.16 -7.89
C LEU A 232 17.05 -5.76 -6.80
N ASN A 233 15.88 -5.18 -6.58
CA ASN A 233 14.91 -5.65 -5.59
C ASN A 233 14.43 -7.08 -5.91
N LEU A 234 14.23 -7.41 -7.19
CA LEU A 234 13.85 -8.76 -7.62
C LEU A 234 14.96 -9.78 -7.36
N ALA A 235 16.21 -9.39 -7.62
CA ALA A 235 17.37 -10.22 -7.35
C ALA A 235 17.59 -10.45 -5.85
N ASP A 236 17.46 -9.39 -5.03
CA ASP A 236 17.55 -9.49 -3.57
C ASP A 236 16.45 -10.42 -3.02
N SER A 237 15.23 -10.34 -3.55
CA SER A 237 14.11 -11.18 -3.15
C SER A 237 14.30 -12.65 -3.53
N ASN A 238 14.68 -12.93 -4.78
CA ASN A 238 14.96 -14.30 -5.23
C ASN A 238 16.14 -14.91 -4.46
N TRP A 239 17.17 -14.11 -4.16
CA TRP A 239 18.28 -14.56 -3.32
C TRP A 239 17.80 -14.96 -1.92
N ALA A 240 16.98 -14.13 -1.28
CA ALA A 240 16.48 -14.38 0.07
C ALA A 240 15.63 -15.65 0.17
N VAL A 241 14.91 -16.03 -0.89
CA VAL A 241 14.11 -17.27 -0.93
C VAL A 241 14.86 -18.48 -1.50
N GLY A 242 16.18 -18.37 -1.71
CA GLY A 242 17.02 -19.47 -2.19
C GLY A 242 17.02 -19.71 -3.70
N LYS A 243 16.35 -18.85 -4.49
CA LYS A 243 16.36 -18.86 -5.96
C LYS A 243 17.60 -18.15 -6.52
N GLN A 244 18.77 -18.69 -6.19
CA GLN A 244 20.05 -18.01 -6.42
C GLN A 244 20.42 -17.88 -7.89
N GLU A 245 20.06 -18.85 -8.74
CA GLU A 245 20.36 -18.79 -10.17
C GLU A 245 19.52 -17.71 -10.87
N GLU A 246 18.25 -17.58 -10.52
CA GLU A 246 17.38 -16.48 -10.96
C GLU A 246 17.91 -15.14 -10.46
N ALA A 247 18.29 -15.07 -9.18
CA ALA A 247 18.88 -13.86 -8.60
C ALA A 247 20.16 -13.43 -9.32
N LYS A 248 21.08 -14.37 -9.62
CA LYS A 248 22.29 -14.10 -10.40
C LYS A 248 21.98 -13.50 -11.76
N ALA A 249 21.01 -14.07 -12.49
CA ALA A 249 20.60 -13.54 -13.78
C ALA A 249 20.06 -12.10 -13.65
N GLN A 250 19.25 -11.83 -12.62
CA GLN A 250 18.67 -10.51 -12.37
C GLN A 250 19.71 -9.48 -11.92
N TYR A 251 20.69 -9.86 -11.08
CA TYR A 251 21.81 -8.98 -10.73
C TYR A 251 22.65 -8.59 -11.96
N LYS A 252 22.84 -9.50 -12.93
CA LYS A 252 23.51 -9.18 -14.19
C LYS A 252 22.75 -8.11 -14.99
N VAL A 253 21.42 -8.28 -15.13
CA VAL A 253 20.56 -7.27 -15.79
C VAL A 253 20.66 -5.92 -15.09
N TYR A 254 20.59 -5.92 -13.75
CA TYR A 254 20.78 -4.70 -12.95
C TYR A 254 22.14 -4.05 -13.21
N GLY A 255 23.23 -4.82 -13.16
CA GLY A 255 24.59 -4.35 -13.41
C GLY A 255 24.74 -3.71 -14.79
N ASP A 256 24.15 -4.33 -15.82
CA ASP A 256 24.15 -3.80 -17.20
C ASP A 256 23.39 -2.48 -17.32
N LEU A 257 22.25 -2.33 -16.62
CA LEU A 257 21.48 -1.08 -16.59
C LEU A 257 22.26 0.05 -15.87
N MET A 258 22.91 -0.27 -14.76
CA MET A 258 23.77 0.67 -14.04
C MET A 258 24.99 1.07 -14.87
N ALA A 259 25.55 0.13 -15.65
CA ALA A 259 26.63 0.40 -16.59
C ALA A 259 26.20 1.38 -17.70
N LYS A 260 25.07 1.10 -18.36
CA LYS A 260 24.53 1.93 -19.45
C LYS A 260 24.18 3.35 -19.01
N SER A 261 23.89 3.55 -17.73
CA SER A 261 23.57 4.84 -17.14
C SER A 261 24.76 5.53 -16.47
N ASN A 262 25.99 5.02 -16.64
CA ASN A 262 27.21 5.55 -16.00
C ASN A 262 27.15 5.58 -14.46
N GLN A 263 26.41 4.64 -13.85
CA GLN A 263 26.22 4.54 -12.40
C GLN A 263 26.85 3.27 -11.80
N LYS A 264 27.88 2.69 -12.44
CA LYS A 264 28.57 1.49 -11.94
C LYS A 264 29.06 1.63 -10.49
N SER A 265 29.47 2.83 -10.08
CA SER A 265 29.92 3.12 -8.71
C SER A 265 28.82 3.02 -7.64
N LYS A 266 27.54 3.04 -8.05
CA LYS A 266 26.38 2.88 -7.16
C LYS A 266 25.90 1.43 -7.05
N VAL A 267 26.52 0.48 -7.74
CA VAL A 267 26.19 -0.94 -7.64
C VAL A 267 26.57 -1.44 -6.24
N PRO A 268 25.63 -1.97 -5.44
CA PRO A 268 25.94 -2.50 -4.13
C PRO A 268 26.93 -3.66 -4.20
N LYS A 269 27.86 -3.73 -3.24
CA LYS A 269 28.86 -4.81 -3.14
C LYS A 269 28.22 -6.21 -3.22
N ARG A 270 27.10 -6.41 -2.52
CA ARG A 270 26.34 -7.67 -2.51
C ARG A 270 25.92 -8.13 -3.91
N ALA A 271 25.56 -7.22 -4.81
CA ALA A 271 25.14 -7.56 -6.16
C ALA A 271 26.33 -8.10 -6.98
N ILE A 272 27.53 -7.55 -6.76
CA ILE A 272 28.75 -8.01 -7.41
C ILE A 272 29.18 -9.37 -6.86
N GLU A 273 29.17 -9.52 -5.54
CA GLU A 273 29.58 -10.76 -4.87
C GLU A 273 28.68 -11.94 -5.23
N ARG A 274 27.36 -11.71 -5.36
CA ARG A 274 26.36 -12.75 -5.64
C ARG A 274 26.32 -13.23 -7.08
N ILE A 275 26.95 -12.51 -8.02
CA ILE A 275 27.05 -12.92 -9.44
C ILE A 275 28.10 -14.00 -9.65
N ASN A 276 29.16 -14.00 -8.81
CA ASN A 276 30.31 -14.91 -8.91
C ASN A 276 30.08 -16.19 -8.10
#